data_AF-A0A094QBA0-F1
#
_entry.id   AF-A0A094QBA0-F1
#
_cell.length_a   1.000
_cell.length_b   1.000
_cell.length_c   1.000
_cell.angle_alpha   90.00
_cell.angle_beta   90.00
_cell.angle_gamma   90.00
#
_symmetry.space_group_name_H-M   'P 1'
#
loop_
_entity.id
_entity.type
_entity.pdbx_description
1 polymer ?
#
loop_
_entity_poly.entity_id
_entity_poly.type
_entity_poly.pdbx_seq_one_letter_code
_entity_poly.pdbx_strand_id
1 'polypeptide(L)'
;MSLTTEFSFTLPRGYLGSDGTVHRRGVMRLATARDEIEPLRDPRVQGPDDPYLTIIVLSRVVTELGSLSAVTPREIENLFAADLAFLQDLYGVVNFGSTADVRAFLKEANEAEKASVARSRAQSFDQDDDDDSDEYEDDDDLDDSTDDDQDDEFEDDDDEEIIITGRRRGGAVIEEVNQDS
;
A
#
# COMPACT_ATOMS: atom_id res chain seq x y z
N MET A 1 -30.84 26.58 -7.62
CA MET A 1 -29.78 25.61 -7.95
C MET A 1 -29.32 25.00 -6.65
N SER A 2 -29.27 23.67 -6.55
CA SER A 2 -28.72 22.97 -5.37
C SER A 2 -27.19 23.03 -5.42
N LEU A 3 -26.55 23.32 -4.29
CA LEU A 3 -25.10 23.26 -4.16
C LEU A 3 -24.66 21.80 -4.14
N THR A 4 -23.73 21.40 -5.00
CA THR A 4 -23.08 20.09 -4.91
C THR A 4 -22.00 20.18 -3.84
N THR A 5 -22.15 19.40 -2.78
CA THR A 5 -21.24 19.40 -1.63
C THR A 5 -20.45 18.11 -1.50
N GLU A 6 -20.72 17.11 -2.35
CA GLU A 6 -20.14 15.77 -2.30
C GLU A 6 -19.63 15.35 -3.68
N PHE A 7 -18.47 14.69 -3.69
CA PHE A 7 -17.73 14.33 -4.89
C PHE A 7 -17.22 12.91 -4.76
N SER A 8 -17.68 12.02 -5.64
CA SER A 8 -17.19 10.65 -5.71
C SER A 8 -15.82 10.60 -6.37
N PHE A 9 -14.93 9.75 -5.85
CA PHE A 9 -13.59 9.53 -6.38
C PHE A 9 -13.22 8.04 -6.37
N THR A 10 -12.15 7.72 -7.08
CA THR A 10 -11.53 6.39 -7.05
C THR A 10 -10.05 6.56 -6.75
N LEU A 11 -9.56 5.90 -5.71
CA LEU A 11 -8.15 5.87 -5.36
C LEU A 11 -7.32 5.16 -6.45
N PRO A 12 -6.18 5.74 -6.87
CA PRO A 12 -5.26 5.13 -7.81
C PRO A 12 -4.87 3.68 -7.47
N ARG A 13 -4.45 3.39 -6.22
CA ARG A 13 -4.12 2.02 -5.77
C ARG A 13 -5.22 1.44 -4.89
N GLY A 14 -5.70 2.22 -3.92
CA GLY A 14 -6.73 1.81 -2.98
C GLY A 14 -6.20 1.59 -1.58
N TYR A 15 -7.10 1.68 -0.61
CA TYR A 15 -6.83 1.32 0.77
C TYR A 15 -6.91 -0.21 0.93
N LEU A 16 -5.84 -0.83 1.45
CA LEU A 16 -5.81 -2.25 1.78
C LEU A 16 -6.31 -2.44 3.23
N GLY A 17 -7.51 -3.00 3.37
CA GLY A 17 -8.08 -3.36 4.66
C GLY A 17 -7.33 -4.50 5.34
N SER A 18 -7.48 -4.61 6.66
CA SER A 18 -6.85 -5.69 7.45
C SER A 18 -7.36 -7.09 7.10
N ASP A 19 -8.53 -7.17 6.47
CA ASP A 19 -9.14 -8.39 5.94
C ASP A 19 -8.64 -8.76 4.53
N GLY A 20 -7.73 -7.96 3.96
CA GLY A 20 -7.23 -8.12 2.59
C GLY A 20 -8.12 -7.48 1.53
N THR A 21 -9.25 -6.85 1.91
CA THR A 21 -10.14 -6.18 0.96
C THR A 21 -9.52 -4.86 0.49
N VAL A 22 -9.52 -4.61 -0.82
CA VAL A 22 -9.05 -3.33 -1.39
C VAL A 22 -10.23 -2.39 -1.62
N HIS A 23 -10.23 -1.25 -0.92
CA HIS A 23 -11.24 -0.21 -1.03
C HIS A 23 -10.74 0.95 -1.90
N ARG A 24 -11.35 1.16 -3.07
CA ARG A 24 -10.93 2.20 -4.02
C ARG A 24 -11.93 3.34 -4.17
N ARG A 25 -13.23 3.03 -4.23
CA ARG A 25 -14.28 4.04 -4.44
C ARG A 25 -14.60 4.74 -3.14
N GLY A 26 -14.65 6.07 -3.17
CA GLY A 26 -14.99 6.88 -2.00
C GLY A 26 -15.77 8.14 -2.35
N VAL A 27 -16.17 8.86 -1.31
CA VAL A 27 -16.87 10.15 -1.41
C VAL A 27 -16.16 11.15 -0.51
N MET A 28 -15.87 12.33 -1.06
CA MET A 28 -15.34 13.47 -0.32
C MET A 28 -16.39 14.59 -0.32
N ARG A 29 -16.62 15.20 0.84
CA ARG A 29 -17.46 16.39 0.96
C ARG A 29 -16.62 17.67 1.05
N LEU A 30 -17.26 18.82 0.79
CA LEU A 30 -16.70 20.12 1.12
C LEU A 30 -16.34 20.18 2.61
N ALA A 31 -15.15 20.69 2.89
CA ALA A 31 -14.68 20.95 4.23
C ALA A 31 -15.48 22.11 4.84
N THR A 32 -15.81 21.98 6.11
CA THR A 32 -16.36 23.08 6.90
C THR A 32 -15.22 23.74 7.67
N ALA A 33 -15.44 24.98 8.14
CA ALA A 33 -14.48 25.63 9.02
C ALA A 33 -14.17 24.81 10.29
N ARG A 34 -15.12 23.98 10.75
CA ARG A 34 -14.89 23.07 11.88
C ARG A 34 -13.90 21.95 11.54
N ASP A 35 -13.91 21.47 10.30
CA ASP A 35 -12.98 20.43 9.85
C ASP A 35 -11.54 20.94 9.83
N GLU A 36 -11.32 22.23 9.61
CA GLU A 36 -9.99 22.87 9.62
C GLU A 36 -9.51 23.25 11.03
N ILE A 37 -10.41 23.76 11.88
CA ILE A 37 -10.02 24.34 13.17
C ILE A 37 -9.99 23.32 14.31
N GLU A 38 -10.90 22.34 14.32
CA GLU A 38 -10.95 21.35 15.40
C GLU A 38 -9.67 20.50 15.49
N PRO A 39 -9.08 20.03 14.37
CA PRO A 39 -7.84 19.23 14.43
C PRO A 39 -6.63 19.94 15.05
N LEU A 40 -6.57 21.27 15.01
CA LEU A 40 -5.50 22.05 15.67
C LEU A 40 -5.52 21.92 17.20
N ARG A 41 -6.59 21.35 17.77
CA ARG A 41 -6.70 21.07 19.21
C ARG A 41 -6.24 19.65 19.58
N ASP A 42 -5.95 18.80 18.60
CA ASP A 42 -5.44 17.45 18.85
C ASP A 42 -4.01 17.57 19.43
N PRO A 43 -3.71 16.94 20.58
CA PRO A 43 -2.38 17.04 21.20
C PRO A 43 -1.24 16.46 20.35
N ARG A 44 -1.55 15.69 19.31
CA ARG A 44 -0.58 15.14 18.37
C ARG A 44 -0.19 16.13 17.27
N VAL A 45 -0.96 17.21 17.09
CA VAL A 45 -0.70 18.26 16.11
C VAL A 45 0.10 19.38 16.78
N GLN A 46 1.31 19.61 16.30
CA GLN A 46 2.23 20.60 16.87
C GLN A 46 1.93 22.03 16.40
N GLY A 47 1.19 22.18 15.30
CA GLY A 47 0.79 23.48 14.76
C GLY A 47 0.10 23.40 13.40
N PRO A 48 -0.16 24.55 12.75
CA PRO A 48 -0.84 24.62 11.46
C PRO A 48 -0.10 23.96 10.29
N ASP A 49 1.22 23.80 10.41
CA ASP A 49 2.07 23.24 9.36
C ASP A 49 2.39 21.75 9.59
N ASP A 50 1.81 21.13 10.62
CA ASP A 50 2.06 19.72 10.95
C ASP A 50 1.40 18.80 9.90
N PRO A 51 2.12 17.88 9.24
CA PRO A 51 1.52 16.97 8.26
C PRO A 51 0.42 16.09 8.85
N TYR A 52 0.42 15.86 10.16
CA TYR A 52 -0.62 15.11 10.84
C TYR A 52 -1.97 15.84 10.86
N LEU A 53 -1.95 17.17 10.77
CA LEU A 53 -3.17 17.97 10.60
C LEU A 53 -3.95 17.53 9.35
N THR A 54 -3.25 17.37 8.23
CA THR A 54 -3.83 16.93 6.95
C THR A 54 -4.50 15.57 7.06
N ILE A 55 -3.90 14.63 7.79
CA ILE A 55 -4.48 13.30 8.02
C ILE A 55 -5.84 13.41 8.73
N ILE A 56 -5.91 14.21 9.79
CA ILE A 56 -7.16 14.39 10.53
C ILE A 56 -8.21 15.08 9.66
N VAL A 57 -7.84 16.14 8.92
CA VAL A 57 -8.76 16.83 8.01
C VAL A 57 -9.32 15.87 6.96
N LEU A 58 -8.46 15.10 6.29
CA LEU A 58 -8.86 14.12 5.28
C LEU A 58 -9.81 13.06 5.86
N SER A 59 -9.54 12.55 7.06
CA SER A 59 -10.43 11.58 7.72
C SER A 59 -11.84 12.13 8.02
N ARG A 60 -11.99 13.46 8.12
CA ARG A 60 -13.28 14.12 8.38
C ARG A 60 -14.07 14.42 7.12
N VAL A 61 -13.39 14.66 6.02
CA VAL A 61 -14.02 15.05 4.74
C VAL A 61 -14.27 13.87 3.83
N VAL A 62 -13.53 12.76 3.97
CA VAL A 62 -13.83 11.51 3.27
C VAL A 62 -14.94 10.80 4.04
N THR A 63 -16.15 10.85 3.52
CA THR A 63 -17.36 10.31 4.18
C THR A 63 -17.59 8.84 3.90
N GLU A 64 -17.08 8.35 2.76
CA GLU A 64 -17.20 6.95 2.36
C GLU A 64 -15.90 6.48 1.73
N LEU A 65 -15.53 5.22 2.01
CA LEU A 65 -14.43 4.53 1.34
C LEU A 65 -14.72 3.03 1.32
N GLY A 66 -15.08 2.52 0.14
CA GLY A 66 -15.44 1.13 -0.07
C GLY A 66 -16.61 0.69 0.82
N SER A 67 -16.36 -0.33 1.64
CA SER A 67 -17.34 -0.89 2.58
C SER A 67 -16.98 -0.61 4.04
N LEU A 68 -16.08 0.35 4.28
CA LEU A 68 -15.71 0.73 5.64
C LEU A 68 -16.90 1.37 6.36
N SER A 69 -17.09 1.01 7.63
CA SER A 69 -18.15 1.60 8.46
C SER A 69 -17.89 3.07 8.80
N ALA A 70 -16.61 3.46 8.85
CA ALA A 70 -16.16 4.83 9.06
C ALA A 70 -14.75 4.98 8.51
N VAL A 71 -14.42 6.18 8.04
CA VAL A 71 -13.04 6.57 7.69
C VAL A 71 -12.46 7.32 8.88
N THR A 72 -11.45 6.77 9.53
CA THR A 72 -10.76 7.40 10.66
C THR A 72 -9.35 7.81 10.27
N PRO A 73 -8.63 8.59 11.11
CA PRO A 73 -7.22 8.91 10.85
C PRO A 73 -6.37 7.66 10.58
N ARG A 74 -6.68 6.53 11.23
CA ARG A 74 -5.98 5.26 11.02
C ARG A 74 -6.07 4.78 9.58
N GLU A 75 -7.24 4.84 8.94
CA GLU A 75 -7.38 4.39 7.55
C GLU A 75 -6.61 5.30 6.60
N ILE A 76 -6.63 6.63 6.85
CA ILE A 76 -5.87 7.60 6.05
C ILE A 76 -4.35 7.42 6.22
N GLU A 77 -3.87 7.15 7.44
CA GLU A 77 -2.46 6.84 7.74
C GLU A 77 -1.94 5.59 7.00
N ASN A 78 -2.83 4.63 6.76
CA ASN A 78 -2.51 3.36 6.13
C ASN A 78 -2.76 3.35 4.61
N LEU A 79 -3.01 4.51 4.00
CA LEU A 79 -3.04 4.64 2.54
C LEU A 79 -1.63 4.52 1.96
N PHE A 80 -1.54 4.04 0.72
CA PHE A 80 -0.31 4.19 -0.04
C PHE A 80 -0.01 5.68 -0.25
N ALA A 81 1.28 6.03 -0.31
CA ALA A 81 1.71 7.42 -0.49
C ALA A 81 1.07 8.09 -1.72
N ALA A 82 0.88 7.34 -2.82
CA ALA A 82 0.22 7.83 -4.03
C ALA A 82 -1.27 8.17 -3.81
N ASP A 83 -1.97 7.39 -2.98
CA ASP A 83 -3.38 7.63 -2.67
C ASP A 83 -3.54 8.77 -1.67
N LEU A 84 -2.63 8.89 -0.70
CA LEU A 84 -2.60 10.04 0.19
C LEU A 84 -2.38 11.34 -0.59
N ALA A 85 -1.41 11.37 -1.50
CA ALA A 85 -1.16 12.53 -2.37
C ALA A 85 -2.39 12.86 -3.23
N PHE A 86 -3.03 11.84 -3.82
CA PHE A 86 -4.27 12.03 -4.58
C PHE A 86 -5.38 12.67 -3.75
N LEU A 87 -5.57 12.25 -2.49
CA LEU A 87 -6.58 12.84 -1.60
C LEU A 87 -6.23 14.28 -1.20
N GLN A 88 -4.95 14.60 -1.01
CA GLN A 88 -4.49 15.97 -0.73
C GLN A 88 -4.80 16.91 -1.92
N ASP A 89 -4.48 16.46 -3.14
CA ASP A 89 -4.77 17.22 -4.35
C ASP A 89 -6.28 17.38 -4.56
N LEU A 90 -7.05 16.30 -4.40
CA LEU A 90 -8.51 16.33 -4.51
C LEU A 90 -9.12 17.30 -3.50
N TYR A 91 -8.66 17.26 -2.25
CA TYR A 91 -9.11 18.18 -1.21
C TYR A 91 -8.87 19.64 -1.62
N GLY A 92 -7.70 19.94 -2.19
CA GLY A 92 -7.39 21.29 -2.68
C GLY A 92 -8.34 21.75 -3.77
N VAL A 93 -8.58 20.90 -4.77
CA VAL A 93 -9.48 21.23 -5.90
C VAL A 93 -10.94 21.34 -5.44
N VAL A 94 -11.39 20.48 -4.54
CA VAL A 94 -12.77 20.48 -4.01
C VAL A 94 -13.05 21.75 -3.21
N ASN A 95 -12.13 22.20 -2.36
CA ASN A 95 -12.38 23.31 -1.44
C ASN A 95 -12.01 24.69 -2.01
N PHE A 96 -11.07 24.76 -2.95
CA PHE A 96 -10.56 26.03 -3.48
C PHE A 96 -10.75 26.19 -5.00
N GLY A 97 -11.11 25.13 -5.71
CA GLY A 97 -11.39 25.15 -7.14
C GLY A 97 -12.86 25.39 -7.48
N SER A 98 -13.15 25.45 -8.78
CA SER A 98 -14.51 25.46 -9.31
C SER A 98 -15.03 24.04 -9.54
N THR A 99 -16.35 23.89 -9.69
CA THR A 99 -16.95 22.60 -10.07
C THR A 99 -16.48 22.09 -11.44
N ALA A 100 -15.92 22.96 -12.30
CA ALA A 100 -15.31 22.54 -13.55
C ALA A 100 -13.92 21.91 -13.29
N ASP A 101 -13.14 22.50 -12.39
CA ASP A 101 -11.82 22.00 -12.01
C ASP A 101 -11.91 20.63 -11.34
N VAL A 102 -12.86 20.46 -10.41
CA VAL A 102 -13.12 19.16 -9.77
C VAL A 102 -13.46 18.09 -10.81
N ARG A 103 -14.31 18.43 -11.79
CA ARG A 103 -14.69 17.50 -12.86
C ARG A 103 -13.53 17.15 -13.78
N ALA A 104 -12.68 18.13 -14.11
CA ALA A 104 -11.48 17.91 -14.92
C ALA A 104 -10.50 16.97 -14.19
N PHE A 105 -10.22 17.25 -12.92
CA PHE A 105 -9.35 16.43 -12.07
C PHE A 105 -9.83 14.97 -11.99
N LEU A 106 -11.12 14.76 -11.66
CA LEU A 106 -11.68 13.42 -11.57
C LEU A 106 -11.70 12.69 -12.91
N LYS A 107 -11.89 13.41 -14.02
CA LYS A 107 -11.83 12.82 -15.36
C LYS A 107 -10.43 12.32 -15.67
N GLU A 108 -9.42 13.15 -15.45
CA GLU A 108 -8.01 12.80 -15.68
C GLU A 108 -7.58 11.59 -14.84
N ALA A 109 -7.94 11.59 -13.55
CA ALA A 109 -7.64 10.48 -12.65
C ALA A 109 -8.25 9.16 -13.14
N ASN A 110 -9.49 9.18 -13.61
CA ASN A 110 -10.16 7.99 -14.16
C ASN A 110 -9.54 7.54 -15.51
N GLU A 111 -9.07 8.47 -16.34
CA GLU A 111 -8.38 8.12 -17.59
C GLU A 111 -7.01 7.49 -17.33
N ALA A 112 -6.25 8.03 -16.36
CA ALA A 112 -4.99 7.45 -15.90
C ALA A 112 -5.18 6.02 -15.35
N GLU A 113 -6.24 5.81 -14.57
CA GLU A 113 -6.62 4.49 -14.05
C GLU A 113 -6.89 3.49 -15.17
N LYS A 114 -7.75 3.83 -16.13
CA LYS A 114 -8.03 2.99 -17.31
C LYS A 114 -6.78 2.69 -18.13
N ALA A 115 -5.91 3.66 -18.31
CA ALA A 115 -4.65 3.48 -19.05
C ALA A 115 -3.71 2.50 -18.32
N SER A 116 -3.65 2.57 -16.99
CA SER A 116 -2.85 1.62 -16.19
C SER A 116 -3.38 0.19 -16.30
N VAL A 117 -4.71 0.00 -16.23
CA VAL A 117 -5.37 -1.31 -16.35
C VAL A 117 -5.21 -1.90 -17.75
N ALA A 118 -5.32 -1.06 -18.80
CA ALA A 118 -5.10 -1.50 -20.17
C ALA A 118 -3.66 -2.00 -20.39
N ARG A 119 -2.68 -1.32 -19.78
CA ARG A 119 -1.26 -1.69 -19.87
C ARG A 119 -0.96 -3.00 -19.15
N SER A 120 -1.47 -3.18 -17.93
CA SER A 120 -1.28 -4.44 -17.19
C SER A 120 -1.91 -5.63 -17.91
N ARG A 121 -3.07 -5.43 -18.55
CA ARG A 121 -3.72 -6.47 -19.35
C ARG A 121 -2.95 -6.82 -20.62
N ALA A 122 -2.33 -5.85 -21.30
CA ALA A 122 -1.49 -6.13 -22.46
C ALA A 122 -0.25 -6.94 -22.06
N GLN A 123 0.39 -6.60 -20.94
CA GLN A 123 1.59 -7.28 -20.44
C GLN A 123 1.34 -8.74 -20.03
N SER A 124 0.12 -9.11 -19.62
CA SER A 124 -0.20 -10.50 -19.29
C SER A 124 -0.46 -11.39 -20.52
N PHE A 125 -0.63 -10.83 -21.73
CA PHE A 125 -0.84 -11.62 -22.95
C PHE A 125 0.47 -12.01 -23.66
N ASP A 126 1.57 -11.29 -23.39
CA ASP A 126 2.86 -11.53 -24.04
C ASP A 126 3.70 -12.61 -23.29
N GLN A 127 3.16 -13.26 -22.25
CA GLN A 127 3.90 -14.16 -21.37
C GLN A 127 3.52 -15.66 -21.51
N ASP A 128 2.56 -15.97 -22.39
CA ASP A 128 2.06 -17.34 -22.62
C ASP A 128 2.61 -18.00 -23.92
N ASP A 129 3.54 -17.36 -24.65
CA ASP A 129 4.06 -17.86 -25.94
C ASP A 129 5.49 -18.45 -25.89
N ASP A 130 6.11 -18.55 -24.70
CA ASP A 130 7.46 -19.13 -24.52
C ASP A 130 7.46 -20.29 -23.50
N ASP A 131 6.74 -21.39 -23.75
CA ASP A 131 7.14 -22.70 -23.20
C ASP A 131 6.57 -23.87 -24.00
N ASP A 132 7.39 -24.92 -24.08
CA ASP A 132 7.17 -26.27 -24.61
C ASP A 132 7.47 -26.54 -26.10
N SER A 133 8.78 -26.55 -26.39
CA SER A 133 9.34 -27.57 -27.28
C SER A 133 10.70 -28.03 -26.75
N ASP A 134 10.71 -28.66 -25.57
CA ASP A 134 11.81 -29.56 -25.22
C ASP A 134 11.46 -30.93 -25.81
N GLU A 135 12.01 -31.16 -27.00
CA GLU A 135 12.00 -32.40 -27.76
C GLU A 135 12.75 -33.47 -26.94
N TYR A 136 12.01 -34.30 -26.20
CA TYR A 136 12.54 -35.54 -25.63
C TYR A 136 12.81 -36.50 -26.80
N GLU A 137 14.06 -36.52 -27.29
CA GLU A 137 14.54 -37.62 -28.13
C GLU A 137 14.69 -38.87 -27.25
N ASP A 138 13.75 -39.79 -27.45
CA ASP A 138 13.67 -41.12 -26.89
C ASP A 138 14.69 -42.02 -27.62
N ASP A 139 15.95 -42.01 -27.16
CA ASP A 139 16.95 -42.98 -27.58
C ASP A 139 17.02 -44.12 -26.55
N ASP A 140 16.16 -45.12 -26.79
CA ASP A 140 16.37 -46.49 -26.34
C ASP A 140 17.63 -47.04 -27.00
N ASP A 141 18.69 -47.31 -26.22
CA ASP A 141 19.57 -48.43 -26.52
C ASP A 141 20.10 -49.09 -25.24
N LEU A 142 19.89 -50.40 -25.23
CA LEU A 142 20.16 -51.38 -24.21
C LEU A 142 21.67 -51.62 -23.99
N ASP A 143 22.06 -51.92 -22.76
CA ASP A 143 22.60 -53.24 -22.35
C ASP A 143 23.73 -53.16 -21.30
N ASP A 144 23.65 -54.16 -20.44
CA ASP A 144 24.71 -54.97 -19.84
C ASP A 144 25.27 -54.64 -18.46
N SER A 145 25.01 -55.63 -17.61
CA SER A 145 25.63 -56.07 -16.36
C SER A 145 26.70 -55.21 -15.68
N THR A 146 26.56 -55.04 -14.37
CA THR A 146 27.38 -55.81 -13.42
C THR A 146 26.72 -55.84 -12.04
N ASP A 147 26.60 -57.04 -11.46
CA ASP A 147 26.50 -57.26 -10.02
C ASP A 147 27.67 -56.55 -9.33
N ASP A 148 27.40 -55.86 -8.23
CA ASP A 148 28.25 -56.02 -7.04
C ASP A 148 27.48 -55.58 -5.80
N ASP A 149 27.31 -56.55 -4.91
CA ASP A 149 26.88 -56.41 -3.54
C ASP A 149 27.75 -55.37 -2.82
N GLN A 150 27.14 -54.48 -2.06
CA GLN A 150 27.63 -54.16 -0.72
C GLN A 150 26.55 -53.42 0.08
N ASP A 151 26.11 -54.15 1.10
CA ASP A 151 25.55 -53.62 2.33
C ASP A 151 26.41 -52.46 2.85
N ASP A 152 25.78 -51.37 3.24
CA ASP A 152 26.23 -50.55 4.36
C ASP A 152 25.00 -49.87 4.97
N GLU A 153 24.50 -50.52 6.02
CA GLU A 153 23.72 -49.89 7.08
C GLU A 153 24.53 -48.74 7.67
N PHE A 154 24.00 -47.51 7.65
CA PHE A 154 24.34 -46.55 8.71
C PHE A 154 23.12 -45.74 9.14
N GLU A 155 23.11 -45.57 10.45
CA GLU A 155 22.01 -45.24 11.35
C GLU A 155 21.64 -43.75 11.35
N ASP A 156 20.50 -43.49 11.99
CA ASP A 156 19.98 -42.19 12.41
C ASP A 156 21.06 -41.27 13.04
N ASP A 157 20.96 -39.96 12.79
CA ASP A 157 21.28 -38.92 13.79
C ASP A 157 20.69 -37.55 13.37
N ASP A 158 19.63 -37.18 14.08
CA ASP A 158 19.33 -35.88 14.72
C ASP A 158 19.66 -34.53 14.05
N ASP A 159 18.60 -33.73 13.91
CA ASP A 159 18.48 -32.29 14.23
C ASP A 159 19.67 -31.34 13.97
N GLU A 160 19.63 -30.60 12.84
CA GLU A 160 20.33 -29.30 12.74
C GLU A 160 19.35 -28.13 12.88
N GLU A 161 19.23 -27.69 14.13
CA GLU A 161 18.77 -26.35 14.53
C GLU A 161 19.82 -25.32 14.03
N ILE A 162 19.44 -24.46 13.07
CA ILE A 162 20.33 -23.37 12.62
C ILE A 162 20.41 -22.31 13.73
N ILE A 163 21.41 -22.44 14.59
CA ILE A 163 21.82 -21.43 15.57
C ILE A 163 22.64 -20.35 14.85
N ILE A 164 22.04 -19.20 14.55
CA ILE A 164 22.79 -18.00 14.14
C ILE A 164 23.35 -17.33 15.41
N THR A 165 24.56 -17.73 15.84
CA THR A 165 25.31 -17.02 16.88
C THR A 165 26.11 -15.83 16.32
N GLY A 166 25.90 -14.65 16.92
CA GLY A 166 26.90 -13.58 17.08
C GLY A 166 27.10 -12.64 15.88
N ARG A 167 27.28 -11.33 16.04
CA ARG A 167 28.02 -10.65 17.11
C ARG A 167 27.64 -9.17 17.18
N ARG A 168 27.24 -8.71 18.36
CA ARG A 168 27.13 -7.30 18.73
C ARG A 168 28.52 -6.66 18.77
N ARG A 169 28.66 -5.47 18.18
CA ARG A 169 29.68 -4.44 18.46
C ARG A 169 28.95 -3.10 18.33
N GLY A 170 28.85 -2.19 19.28
CA GLY A 170 29.29 -2.09 20.67
C GLY A 170 28.62 -0.83 21.25
N GLY A 171 28.33 -0.81 22.55
CA GLY A 171 28.02 0.42 23.31
C GLY A 171 29.27 1.30 23.44
N ALA A 172 29.25 2.52 23.97
CA ALA A 172 28.34 3.25 24.86
C ALA A 172 28.55 4.77 24.58
N VAL A 173 27.94 5.79 25.19
CA VAL A 173 27.69 6.11 26.60
C VAL A 173 26.68 7.28 26.64
N ILE A 174 25.75 7.26 27.60
CA ILE A 174 24.86 8.36 27.96
C ILE A 174 25.61 9.26 28.94
N GLU A 175 25.69 10.56 28.65
CA GLU A 175 26.14 11.57 29.60
C GLU A 175 24.95 12.46 29.95
N GLU A 176 24.35 12.20 31.12
CA GLU A 176 23.58 13.20 31.84
C GLU A 176 24.57 14.14 32.54
N VAL A 177 24.38 15.45 32.38
CA VAL A 177 24.98 16.44 33.28
C VAL A 177 23.87 17.36 33.77
N ASN A 178 23.74 17.34 35.10
CA ASN A 178 22.74 18.04 35.91
C ASN A 178 22.78 19.57 35.79
N GLN A 179 21.62 20.14 36.13
CA GLN A 179 21.35 21.53 36.45
C GLN A 179 22.35 22.10 37.49
N ASP A 180 22.66 23.40 37.41
CA ASP A 180 22.52 24.26 38.58
C ASP A 180 22.53 25.77 38.26
N SER A 181 21.75 26.51 39.07
CA SER A 181 21.71 27.97 39.33
C SER A 181 21.03 28.92 38.35
#